data_AF-A0ABD0TI35-F1
#
_entry.id   AF-A0ABD0TI35-F1
#
_cell.length_a   1.000
_cell.length_b   1.000
_cell.length_c   1.000
_cell.angle_alpha   90.00
_cell.angle_beta   90.00
_cell.angle_gamma   90.00
#
_symmetry.space_group_name_H-M   'P 1'
#
loop_
_entity.id
_entity.type
_entity.pdbx_description
1 polymer ?
#
loop_
_entity_poly.entity_id
_entity_poly.type
_entity_poly.pdbx_seq_one_letter_code
_entity_poly.pdbx_strand_id
1 'polypeptide(L)'
;MERLKRLILVGKTPLKECPPELFRHPVFVFWRMVNREVARASKKRADAYYRKLKAAQKFDQSMDEEAEVEEVQEETQKLSPEQLLGKCREEIEEQKIIDIEKGVRFTDEQFALLKYETNDVKILKSLTTVEELYALADKIIGNKRL
;
A
#
# COMPACT_ATOMS: atom_id res chain seq x y z
N MET A 1 25.24 42.55 19.90
CA MET A 1 25.55 41.79 18.67
C MET A 1 25.37 40.27 18.80
N GLU A 2 25.64 39.65 19.94
CA GLU A 2 25.49 38.18 20.10
C GLU A 2 24.06 37.65 19.97
N ARG A 3 23.05 38.40 20.44
CA ARG A 3 21.63 38.02 20.26
C ARG A 3 21.26 37.88 18.79
N LEU A 4 21.72 38.80 17.95
CA LEU A 4 21.49 38.78 16.50
C LEU A 4 22.18 37.57 15.85
N LYS A 5 23.43 37.26 16.27
CA LYS A 5 24.16 36.08 15.79
C LYS A 5 23.38 34.79 16.02
N ARG A 6 22.83 34.64 17.23
CA ARG A 6 22.02 33.46 17.60
C ARG A 6 20.73 33.38 16.80
N LEU A 7 20.03 34.49 16.60
CA LEU A 7 18.79 34.52 15.81
C LEU A 7 19.00 34.09 14.35
N ILE A 8 20.13 34.44 13.75
CA ILE A 8 20.47 34.03 12.39
C ILE A 8 20.85 32.54 12.35
N LEU A 9 21.66 32.06 13.29
CA LEU A 9 22.04 30.63 13.35
C LEU A 9 20.85 29.69 13.61
N VAL A 10 19.85 30.16 14.38
CA VAL A 10 18.60 29.43 14.65
C VAL A 10 17.61 29.53 13.47
N GLY A 11 17.88 30.38 12.46
CA GLY A 11 17.05 30.52 11.26
C GLY A 11 15.81 31.40 11.44
N LYS A 12 15.71 32.17 12.53
CA LYS A 12 14.60 33.11 12.77
C LYS A 12 14.71 34.41 11.98
N THR A 13 15.89 34.71 11.44
CA THR A 13 16.16 35.89 10.60
C THR A 13 16.85 35.43 9.31
N PRO A 14 16.33 35.83 8.13
CA PRO A 14 16.91 35.42 6.86
C PRO A 14 18.27 36.09 6.65
N LEU A 15 19.22 35.37 6.03
CA LEU A 15 20.58 35.87 5.80
C LEU A 15 20.65 37.15 4.94
N LYS A 16 19.59 37.49 4.20
CA LYS A 16 19.52 38.66 3.32
C LYS A 16 19.47 39.98 4.10
N GLU A 17 19.01 39.94 5.35
CA GLU A 17 18.87 41.11 6.24
C GLU A 17 20.09 41.27 7.17
N CYS A 18 21.14 40.48 6.95
CA CYS A 18 22.31 40.46 7.83
C CYS A 18 23.28 41.62 7.50
N PRO A 19 23.77 42.37 8.51
CA PRO A 19 24.83 43.37 8.32
C PRO A 19 26.10 42.79 7.69
N PRO A 20 26.81 43.55 6.84
CA PRO A 20 27.99 43.05 6.10
C PRO A 20 29.15 42.60 7.01
N GLU A 21 29.23 43.12 8.24
CA GLU A 21 30.20 42.72 9.26
C GLU A 21 30.02 41.26 9.72
N LEU A 22 28.78 40.81 9.81
CA LEU A 22 28.43 39.45 10.24
C LEU A 22 28.58 38.44 9.10
N PHE A 23 28.49 38.89 7.85
CA PHE A 23 28.68 38.05 6.68
C PHE A 23 30.11 37.49 6.58
N ARG A 24 31.12 38.29 6.98
CA ARG A 24 32.54 37.91 6.98
C ARG A 24 32.98 37.18 8.25
N HIS A 25 32.13 37.11 9.26
CA HIS A 25 32.46 36.48 10.52
C HIS A 25 32.62 34.96 10.34
N PRO A 26 33.68 34.33 10.88
CA PRO A 26 34.05 32.95 10.59
C PRO A 26 32.91 31.95 10.85
N VAL A 27 32.16 32.14 11.93
CA VAL A 27 30.99 31.29 12.25
C VAL A 27 29.94 31.26 11.13
N PHE A 28 29.65 32.40 10.47
CA PHE A 28 28.69 32.45 9.36
C PHE A 28 29.27 31.94 8.05
N VAL A 29 30.58 31.99 7.88
CA VAL A 29 31.27 31.34 6.76
C VAL A 29 31.16 29.83 6.88
N PHE A 30 31.51 29.27 8.04
CA PHE A 30 31.39 27.83 8.31
C PHE A 30 29.94 27.35 8.20
N TRP A 31 29.00 28.06 8.82
CA TRP A 31 27.58 27.72 8.76
C TRP A 31 27.06 27.66 7.31
N ARG A 32 27.44 28.63 6.46
CA ARG A 32 27.06 28.62 5.04
C ARG A 32 27.72 27.47 4.26
N MET A 33 29.00 27.20 4.52
CA MET A 33 29.71 26.09 3.88
C MET A 33 29.04 24.75 4.20
N VAL A 34 28.75 24.51 5.48
CA VAL A 34 28.07 23.30 5.93
C VAL A 34 26.66 23.21 5.33
N ASN A 35 25.87 24.28 5.39
CA ASN A 35 24.53 24.28 4.79
C ASN A 35 24.55 24.05 3.28
N ARG A 36 25.55 24.58 2.56
CA ARG A 36 25.72 24.32 1.13
C ARG A 36 26.04 22.85 0.86
N GLU A 37 26.82 22.21 1.72
CA GLU A 37 27.16 20.78 1.60
C GLU A 37 25.98 19.88 1.94
N VAL A 38 25.24 20.20 3.00
CA VAL A 38 23.99 19.52 3.39
C VAL A 38 22.95 19.64 2.29
N ALA A 39 22.78 20.82 1.69
CA ALA A 39 21.87 21.02 0.57
C ALA A 39 22.28 20.21 -0.66
N ARG A 40 23.59 20.13 -0.98
CA ARG A 40 24.11 19.28 -2.06
C ARG A 40 23.86 17.80 -1.80
N ALA A 41 24.12 17.33 -0.58
CA ALA A 41 23.88 15.95 -0.18
C ALA A 41 22.38 15.59 -0.22
N SER A 42 21.53 16.49 0.29
CA SER A 42 20.07 16.34 0.26
C SER A 42 19.55 16.26 -1.18
N LYS A 43 19.99 17.18 -2.06
CA LYS A 43 19.63 17.16 -3.48
C LYS A 43 20.06 15.86 -4.15
N LYS A 44 21.29 15.39 -3.91
CA LYS A 44 21.76 14.10 -4.45
C LYS A 44 20.89 12.92 -4.00
N ARG A 45 20.45 12.89 -2.74
CA ARG A 45 19.54 11.85 -2.23
C ARG A 45 18.17 11.94 -2.90
N ALA A 46 17.62 13.14 -3.01
CA ALA A 46 16.33 13.36 -3.68
C ALA A 46 16.39 12.95 -5.17
N ASP A 47 17.46 13.34 -5.88
CA ASP A 47 17.67 12.97 -7.28
C ASP A 47 17.84 11.45 -7.44
N ALA A 48 18.57 10.79 -6.52
CA ALA A 48 18.72 9.33 -6.52
C ALA A 48 17.39 8.61 -6.25
N TYR A 49 16.59 9.11 -5.31
CA TYR A 49 15.25 8.60 -5.05
C TYR A 49 14.34 8.77 -6.28
N TYR A 50 14.36 9.94 -6.89
CA TYR A 50 13.58 10.22 -8.10
C TYR A 50 14.00 9.31 -9.28
N ARG A 51 15.30 9.05 -9.45
CA ARG A 51 15.79 8.09 -10.45
C ARG A 51 15.31 6.66 -10.18
N LYS A 52 15.32 6.22 -8.92
CA LYS A 52 14.78 4.90 -8.54
C LYS A 52 13.29 4.80 -8.82
N LEU A 53 12.53 5.84 -8.50
CA LEU A 53 11.10 5.90 -8.74
C LEU A 53 10.79 5.87 -10.24
N LYS A 54 11.55 6.63 -11.05
CA LYS A 54 11.43 6.60 -12.51
C LYS A 54 11.86 5.25 -13.11
N ALA A 55 12.86 4.59 -12.54
CA ALA A 55 13.27 3.25 -12.96
C ALA A 55 12.22 2.19 -12.62
N ALA A 56 11.61 2.28 -11.44
CA ALA A 56 10.50 1.41 -11.04
C ALA A 56 9.27 1.63 -11.94
N GLN A 57 8.93 2.88 -12.25
CA GLN A 57 7.85 3.19 -13.20
C GLN A 57 8.13 2.64 -14.60
N LYS A 58 9.37 2.73 -15.08
CA LYS A 58 9.77 2.13 -16.36
C LYS A 58 9.76 0.61 -16.33
N PHE A 59 10.11 0.00 -15.20
CA PHE A 59 10.06 -1.44 -15.03
C PHE A 59 8.61 -1.95 -15.04
N ASP A 60 7.71 -1.21 -14.38
CA ASP A 60 6.26 -1.46 -14.42
C ASP A 60 5.72 -1.31 -15.84
N GLN A 61 6.10 -0.24 -16.54
CA GLN A 61 5.74 -0.03 -17.96
C GLN A 61 6.34 -1.10 -18.88
N SER A 62 7.56 -1.60 -18.62
CA SER A 62 8.13 -2.67 -19.44
C SER A 62 7.53 -4.05 -19.13
N MET A 63 7.04 -4.27 -17.89
CA MET A 63 6.26 -5.46 -17.55
C MET A 63 4.86 -5.40 -18.16
N ASP A 64 4.28 -4.21 -18.27
CA ASP A 64 3.08 -3.95 -19.05
C ASP A 64 3.35 -4.18 -20.54
N GLU A 65 4.44 -3.63 -21.10
CA GLU A 65 4.80 -3.81 -22.53
C GLU A 65 5.13 -5.27 -22.91
N GLU A 66 5.68 -6.10 -21.99
CA GLU A 66 5.86 -7.55 -22.21
C GLU A 66 4.55 -8.34 -22.06
N ALA A 67 3.53 -7.80 -21.40
CA ALA A 67 2.16 -8.33 -21.37
C ALA A 67 1.29 -7.78 -22.53
N GLU A 68 1.62 -6.61 -23.08
CA GLU A 68 0.89 -5.89 -24.15
C GLU A 68 1.31 -6.28 -25.58
N VAL A 69 1.99 -7.41 -25.79
CA VAL A 69 2.20 -7.93 -27.17
C VAL A 69 0.92 -8.58 -27.74
N GLU A 70 -0.14 -8.70 -26.97
CA GLU A 70 -1.50 -8.81 -27.50
C GLU A 70 -2.09 -7.41 -27.67
N GLU A 71 -1.89 -6.85 -28.87
CA GLU A 71 -2.46 -5.59 -29.33
C GLU A 71 -3.99 -5.54 -29.10
N VAL A 72 -4.40 -4.94 -27.98
CA VAL A 72 -5.71 -4.29 -27.90
C VAL A 72 -5.45 -2.79 -28.07
N GLN A 73 -5.51 -2.36 -29.33
CA GLN A 73 -5.71 -0.96 -29.69
C GLN A 73 -7.06 -0.49 -29.12
N GLU A 74 -7.10 -0.14 -27.84
CA GLU A 74 -8.21 0.65 -27.30
C GLU A 74 -7.76 2.10 -27.18
N GLU A 75 -8.26 2.88 -28.14
CA GLU A 75 -8.39 4.31 -28.11
C GLU A 75 -8.54 4.80 -26.67
N THR A 76 -7.59 5.62 -26.21
CA THR A 76 -7.68 6.31 -24.92
C THR A 76 -8.77 7.40 -25.02
N GLN A 77 -10.02 6.97 -25.13
CA GLN A 77 -11.18 7.79 -24.89
C GLN A 77 -11.05 8.25 -23.44
N LYS A 78 -11.02 9.56 -23.22
CA LYS A 78 -10.95 10.17 -21.89
C LYS A 78 -12.26 9.86 -21.15
N LEU A 79 -12.35 8.65 -20.62
CA LEU A 79 -13.48 8.17 -19.85
C LEU A 79 -13.62 9.08 -18.62
N SER A 80 -14.86 9.45 -18.33
CA SER A 80 -15.20 10.16 -17.09
C SER A 80 -14.71 9.35 -15.88
N PRO A 81 -14.33 10.00 -14.76
CA PRO A 81 -13.97 9.30 -13.52
C PRO A 81 -15.01 8.25 -13.09
N GLU A 82 -16.29 8.49 -13.36
CA GLU A 82 -17.36 7.53 -13.04
C GLU A 82 -17.32 6.29 -13.95
N GLN A 83 -16.95 6.45 -15.22
CA GLN A 83 -16.84 5.36 -16.18
C GLN A 83 -15.60 4.51 -15.90
N LEU A 84 -14.49 5.12 -15.48
CA LEU A 84 -13.30 4.40 -15.02
C LEU A 84 -13.59 3.57 -13.77
N LEU A 85 -14.32 4.13 -12.81
CA LEU A 85 -14.74 3.38 -11.63
C LEU A 85 -15.68 2.22 -11.96
N GLY A 86 -16.51 2.35 -13.00
CA GLY A 86 -17.32 1.26 -13.54
C GLY A 86 -16.46 0.13 -14.07
N LYS A 87 -15.55 0.43 -15.01
CA LYS A 87 -14.62 -0.55 -15.59
C LYS A 87 -13.75 -1.24 -14.54
N CYS A 88 -13.15 -0.50 -13.62
CA CYS A 88 -12.34 -1.11 -12.55
C CYS A 88 -13.16 -2.05 -11.64
N ARG A 89 -14.47 -1.81 -11.46
CA ARG A 89 -15.32 -2.73 -10.70
C ARG A 89 -15.57 -4.02 -11.48
N GLU A 90 -15.83 -3.90 -12.77
CA GLU A 90 -16.03 -5.04 -13.69
C GLU A 90 -14.76 -5.90 -13.74
N GLU A 91 -13.59 -5.29 -13.95
CA GLU A 91 -12.29 -5.97 -13.94
C GLU A 91 -12.05 -6.73 -12.62
N ILE A 92 -12.35 -6.10 -11.47
CA ILE A 92 -12.25 -6.77 -10.16
C ILE A 92 -13.20 -7.97 -10.04
N GLU A 93 -14.39 -7.89 -10.63
CA GLU A 93 -15.36 -8.98 -10.62
C GLU A 93 -14.93 -10.15 -11.51
N GLU A 94 -14.40 -9.87 -12.69
CA GLU A 94 -13.80 -10.85 -13.59
C GLU A 94 -12.61 -11.55 -12.92
N GLN A 95 -11.73 -10.78 -12.29
CA GLN A 95 -10.58 -11.33 -11.58
C GLN A 95 -11.01 -12.27 -10.44
N LYS A 96 -12.08 -11.93 -9.71
CA LYS A 96 -12.62 -12.80 -8.64
C LYS A 96 -13.09 -14.14 -9.20
N ILE A 97 -13.77 -14.15 -10.35
CA ILE A 97 -14.24 -15.37 -11.00
C ILE A 97 -13.03 -16.23 -11.41
N ILE A 98 -12.04 -15.62 -12.05
CA ILE A 98 -10.80 -16.28 -12.47
C ILE A 98 -10.06 -16.88 -11.26
N ASP A 99 -9.98 -16.16 -10.15
CA ASP A 99 -9.32 -16.63 -8.92
C ASP A 99 -10.08 -17.79 -8.26
N ILE A 100 -11.41 -17.81 -8.37
CA ILE A 100 -12.25 -18.93 -7.94
C ILE A 100 -11.98 -20.16 -8.82
N GLU A 101 -11.94 -20.00 -10.14
CA GLU A 101 -11.66 -21.09 -11.08
C GLU A 101 -10.24 -21.66 -10.90
N LYS A 102 -9.26 -20.80 -10.64
CA LYS A 102 -7.88 -21.20 -10.32
C LYS A 102 -7.75 -21.86 -8.94
N GLY A 103 -8.81 -21.85 -8.13
CA GLY A 103 -8.83 -22.41 -6.78
C GLY A 103 -8.01 -21.61 -5.75
N VAL A 104 -7.63 -20.37 -6.09
CA VAL A 104 -6.89 -19.46 -5.20
C VAL A 104 -7.83 -18.73 -4.24
N ARG A 105 -9.13 -18.64 -4.60
CA ARG A 105 -10.18 -17.99 -3.82
C ARG A 105 -11.40 -18.91 -3.67
N PHE A 106 -12.05 -18.87 -2.50
CA PHE A 106 -13.34 -19.54 -2.27
C PHE A 106 -14.51 -18.67 -2.75
N THR A 107 -15.63 -19.31 -3.10
CA THR A 107 -16.89 -18.57 -3.30
C THR A 107 -17.38 -17.98 -1.98
N ASP A 108 -18.17 -16.91 -2.03
CA ASP A 108 -18.68 -16.27 -0.81
C ASP A 108 -19.52 -17.23 0.05
N GLU A 109 -20.23 -18.17 -0.59
CA GLU A 109 -20.98 -19.24 0.09
C GLU A 109 -20.04 -20.24 0.79
N GLN A 110 -18.98 -20.68 0.12
CA GLN A 110 -17.97 -21.57 0.69
C GLN A 110 -17.23 -20.89 1.84
N PHE A 111 -16.89 -19.60 1.69
CA PHE A 111 -16.25 -18.81 2.71
C PHE A 111 -17.14 -18.63 3.95
N ALA A 112 -18.45 -18.43 3.75
CA ALA A 112 -19.41 -18.34 4.84
C ALA A 112 -19.43 -19.66 5.65
N LEU A 113 -19.46 -20.82 4.98
CA LEU A 113 -19.43 -22.12 5.64
C LEU A 113 -18.12 -22.36 6.41
N LEU A 114 -16.99 -21.91 5.86
CA LEU A 114 -15.66 -22.07 6.48
C LEU A 114 -15.57 -21.43 7.87
N LYS A 115 -16.28 -20.32 8.09
CA LYS A 115 -16.25 -19.56 9.35
C LYS A 115 -17.11 -20.17 10.47
N TYR A 116 -18.12 -20.97 10.13
CA TYR A 116 -19.13 -21.44 11.09
C TYR A 116 -19.10 -22.95 11.38
N GLU A 117 -18.23 -23.72 10.72
CA GLU A 117 -18.07 -25.13 11.10
C GLU A 117 -17.24 -25.27 12.39
N THR A 118 -17.92 -25.49 13.51
CA THR A 118 -17.29 -25.96 14.74
C THR A 118 -16.76 -27.38 14.54
N ASN A 119 -15.69 -27.76 15.25
CA ASN A 119 -15.10 -29.10 15.14
C ASN A 119 -16.13 -30.21 15.40
N ASP A 120 -17.08 -29.99 16.31
CA ASP A 120 -18.15 -30.94 16.58
C ASP A 120 -19.03 -31.21 15.34
N VAL A 121 -19.34 -30.19 14.51
CA VAL A 121 -20.10 -30.34 13.26
C VAL A 121 -19.31 -31.10 12.20
N LYS A 122 -17.98 -30.93 12.16
CA LYS A 122 -17.10 -31.68 11.25
C LYS A 122 -17.05 -33.16 11.64
N ILE A 123 -16.94 -33.44 12.94
CA ILE A 123 -16.93 -34.82 13.45
C ILE A 123 -18.27 -35.49 13.13
N LEU A 124 -19.39 -34.80 13.35
CA LEU A 124 -20.73 -35.31 13.03
C LEU A 124 -20.87 -35.81 11.57
N LYS A 125 -20.29 -35.09 10.59
CA LYS A 125 -20.30 -35.49 9.17
C LYS A 125 -19.45 -36.73 8.87
N SER A 126 -18.49 -37.06 9.74
CA SER A 126 -17.57 -38.19 9.56
C SER A 126 -17.97 -39.47 10.30
N LEU A 127 -18.96 -39.39 11.20
CA LEU A 127 -19.41 -40.54 11.99
C LEU A 127 -20.27 -41.49 11.15
N THR A 128 -19.97 -42.79 11.24
CA THR A 128 -20.69 -43.85 10.51
C THR A 128 -21.74 -44.57 11.37
N THR A 129 -21.62 -44.49 12.69
CA THR A 129 -22.53 -45.17 13.64
C THR A 129 -23.64 -44.24 14.10
N VAL A 130 -24.87 -44.76 14.06
CA VAL A 130 -26.10 -44.01 14.36
C VAL A 130 -26.13 -43.48 15.80
N GLU A 131 -25.69 -44.30 16.77
CA GLU A 131 -25.70 -43.92 18.19
C GLU A 131 -24.76 -42.73 18.50
N GLU A 132 -23.55 -42.77 17.95
CA GLU A 132 -22.56 -41.69 18.12
C GLU A 132 -23.02 -40.40 17.43
N LEU A 133 -23.67 -40.51 16.26
CA LEU A 133 -24.24 -39.37 15.54
C LEU A 133 -25.29 -38.65 16.40
N TYR A 134 -26.26 -39.40 16.94
CA TYR A 134 -27.30 -38.82 17.80
C TYR A 134 -26.73 -38.24 19.09
N ALA A 135 -25.76 -38.90 19.73
CA ALA A 135 -25.12 -38.39 20.94
C ALA A 135 -24.38 -37.06 20.70
N LEU A 136 -23.69 -36.93 19.56
CA LEU A 136 -22.96 -35.70 19.20
C LEU A 136 -23.93 -34.60 18.73
N ALA A 137 -25.02 -34.95 18.05
CA ALA A 137 -26.08 -34.01 17.69
C ALA A 137 -26.76 -33.41 18.94
N ASP A 138 -27.07 -34.24 19.93
CA ASP A 138 -27.64 -33.82 21.22
C ASP A 138 -26.69 -32.86 21.96
N LYS A 139 -25.38 -33.10 21.89
CA LYS A 139 -24.34 -32.21 22.44
C LYS A 139 -24.29 -30.86 21.73
N ILE A 140 -24.44 -30.82 20.40
CA ILE A 140 -24.38 -29.59 19.60
C ILE A 140 -25.64 -28.73 19.79
N ILE A 141 -26.83 -29.34 19.73
CA ILE A 141 -28.12 -28.63 19.77
C ILE A 141 -28.52 -28.31 21.22
N GLY A 142 -28.02 -29.08 22.18
CA GLY A 142 -28.43 -29.04 23.58
C GLY A 142 -29.78 -29.75 23.78
N ASN A 143 -29.92 -30.44 24.90
CA ASN A 143 -31.12 -31.22 25.20
C ASN A 143 -32.33 -30.32 25.44
N LYS A 144 -33.05 -29.93 24.38
CA LYS A 144 -34.47 -29.57 24.47
C LYS A 144 -35.31 -30.83 24.30
N ARG A 145 -35.25 -31.72 25.29
CA ARG A 145 -36.29 -32.73 25.48
C ARG A 145 -37.50 -32.03 26.10
N LEU A 146 -38.45 -31.65 25.25
CA LEU A 146 -39.86 -31.49 25.64
C LEU A 146 -40.50 -32.88 25.66
#